data_AF-A0A182HHV1-F1
#
_entry.id   AF-A0A182HHV1-F1
#
_cell.length_a   1.000
_cell.length_b   1.000
_cell.length_c   1.000
_cell.angle_alpha   90.00
_cell.angle_beta   90.00
_cell.angle_gamma   90.00
#
_symmetry.space_group_name_H-M   'P 1'
#
loop_
_entity.id
_entity.type
_entity.pdbx_description
1 polymer ?
#
loop_
_entity_poly.entity_id
_entity_poly.type
_entity_poly.pdbx_seq_one_letter_code
_entity_poly.pdbx_strand_id
1 'polypeptide(L)'
;MFYQTREHHCMIWYIGQIEMRLSHDGKNVPLLVGIQCNIENVYAYIPIFKFHEWITATLESFGESEATTYIFDPNICIDYYKHLREHTNNYIDDEDFLTEDDFDPNKNKMPFNSHTVKLLWADELATNVSSCYGAHVESDAIVTLARCTSYLGIPPSKVLFYDLSELNIREIIVHPNYTRTAEPNYDDVAVVKLESPVKFVPTICGWSIKSMFHSEF
;
A
#
# COMPACT_ATOMS: atom_id res chain seq x y z
N MET A 1 -13.64 15.27 11.82
CA MET A 1 -14.71 15.46 10.84
C MET A 1 -14.08 15.33 9.47
N PHE A 2 -14.19 14.16 8.86
CA PHE A 2 -13.56 13.86 7.56
C PHE A 2 -14.51 14.30 6.46
N TYR A 3 -14.09 15.23 5.60
CA TYR A 3 -14.87 15.62 4.44
C TYR A 3 -14.52 14.66 3.29
N GLN A 4 -15.46 13.77 2.97
CA GLN A 4 -15.42 13.02 1.72
C GLN A 4 -15.86 13.98 0.60
N THR A 5 -14.91 14.57 -0.11
CA THR A 5 -15.21 15.45 -1.24
C THR A 5 -15.76 14.62 -2.40
N ARG A 6 -16.95 15.01 -2.88
CA ARG A 6 -17.65 14.38 -4.03
C ARG A 6 -17.00 14.72 -5.39
N GLU A 7 -15.89 15.45 -5.40
CA GLU A 7 -15.28 15.97 -6.63
C GLU A 7 -13.78 15.69 -6.69
N HIS A 8 -13.35 15.27 -7.87
CA HIS A 8 -12.20 14.42 -8.19
C HIS A 8 -10.83 15.15 -8.20
N HIS A 9 -10.58 16.04 -7.24
CA HIS A 9 -9.53 17.03 -7.43
C HIS A 9 -8.24 16.69 -6.65
N CYS A 10 -7.05 16.75 -7.29
CA CYS A 10 -5.77 16.62 -6.59
C CYS A 10 -4.69 17.53 -7.18
N MET A 11 -4.14 18.44 -6.36
CA MET A 11 -3.18 19.48 -6.73
C MET A 11 -2.11 19.64 -5.61
N ILE A 12 -0.93 18.99 -5.73
CA ILE A 12 0.38 19.31 -5.07
C ILE A 12 1.05 18.15 -4.26
N TRP A 13 2.38 18.29 -4.14
CA TRP A 13 3.52 17.35 -4.04
C TRP A 13 3.92 16.78 -2.66
N TYR A 14 3.03 16.64 -1.66
CA TYR A 14 3.35 15.91 -0.42
C TYR A 14 2.41 14.71 -0.26
N ILE A 15 2.98 13.51 -0.41
CA ILE A 15 2.20 12.31 -0.72
C ILE A 15 2.68 11.16 0.14
N GLY A 16 1.85 10.77 1.09
CA GLY A 16 1.99 9.55 1.86
C GLY A 16 0.79 8.64 1.64
N GLN A 17 0.89 7.42 2.16
CA GLN A 17 -0.24 6.51 2.20
C GLN A 17 -1.03 6.74 3.47
N ILE A 18 -2.33 6.49 3.38
CA ILE A 18 -3.19 6.48 4.55
C ILE A 18 -3.47 5.02 4.86
N GLU A 19 -2.89 4.58 5.96
CA GLU A 19 -3.13 3.29 6.56
C GLU A 19 -4.04 3.46 7.77
N MET A 20 -5.09 2.65 7.86
CA MET A 20 -5.91 2.47 9.06
C MET A 20 -5.51 1.17 9.74
N ARG A 21 -5.51 1.15 11.08
CA ARG A 21 -5.27 -0.10 11.84
C ARG A 21 -6.57 -0.57 12.46
N LEU A 22 -6.94 -1.80 12.12
CA LEU A 22 -8.09 -2.48 12.71
C LEU A 22 -7.58 -3.50 13.72
N SER A 23 -8.24 -3.59 14.87
CA SER A 23 -7.98 -4.64 15.85
C SER A 23 -8.92 -5.81 15.57
N HIS A 24 -8.38 -6.99 15.32
CA HIS A 24 -9.14 -8.22 15.13
C HIS A 24 -8.41 -9.37 15.81
N ASP A 25 -9.10 -10.14 16.66
CA ASP A 25 -8.54 -11.26 17.43
C ASP A 25 -7.18 -10.96 18.09
N GLY A 26 -7.08 -9.83 18.79
CA GLY A 26 -5.84 -9.44 19.47
C GLY A 26 -4.67 -9.07 18.53
N LYS A 27 -4.87 -8.98 17.22
CA LYS A 27 -3.88 -8.63 16.20
C LYS A 27 -4.18 -7.31 15.51
N ASN A 28 -3.12 -6.59 15.11
CA ASN A 28 -3.21 -5.37 14.33
C ASN A 28 -3.29 -5.71 12.83
N VAL A 29 -4.37 -5.30 12.19
CA VAL A 29 -4.57 -5.43 10.74
C VAL A 29 -4.35 -4.06 10.08
N PRO A 30 -3.25 -3.86 9.34
CA PRO A 30 -3.04 -2.64 8.57
C PRO A 30 -3.90 -2.67 7.30
N LEU A 31 -4.63 -1.59 7.06
CA LEU A 31 -5.53 -1.41 5.92
C LEU A 31 -5.08 -0.20 5.11
N LEU A 32 -4.74 -0.40 3.84
CA LEU A 32 -4.57 0.69 2.89
C LEU A 32 -5.95 1.27 2.59
N VAL A 33 -6.25 2.47 3.08
CA VAL A 33 -7.57 3.11 2.91
C VAL A 33 -7.55 4.22 1.86
N GLY A 34 -6.40 4.84 1.64
CA GLY A 34 -6.28 5.88 0.63
C GLY A 34 -4.87 6.38 0.45
N ILE A 35 -4.73 7.28 -0.52
CA ILE A 35 -3.48 7.95 -0.81
C ILE A 35 -3.68 9.44 -0.53
N GLN A 36 -2.78 10.01 0.27
CA GLN A 36 -2.86 11.40 0.70
C GLN A 36 -2.63 12.32 -0.50
N CYS A 37 -3.53 13.30 -0.63
CA CYS A 37 -3.44 14.38 -1.59
C CYS A 37 -3.55 15.71 -0.85
N ASN A 38 -2.65 16.66 -1.12
CA ASN A 38 -2.81 18.02 -0.64
C ASN A 38 -3.58 18.82 -1.70
N ILE A 39 -4.55 19.64 -1.28
CA ILE A 39 -5.25 20.61 -2.14
C ILE A 39 -5.29 21.93 -1.36
N GLU A 40 -4.50 22.93 -1.77
CA GLU A 40 -4.59 24.30 -1.22
C GLU A 40 -4.66 24.39 0.33
N ASN A 41 -3.85 23.59 1.04
CA ASN A 41 -3.82 23.47 2.52
C ASN A 41 -4.97 22.68 3.16
N VAL A 42 -5.74 21.94 2.36
CA VAL A 42 -6.70 20.93 2.80
C VAL A 42 -6.11 19.55 2.54
N TYR A 43 -6.02 18.74 3.59
CA TYR A 43 -5.68 17.32 3.45
C TYR A 43 -6.87 16.57 2.86
N ALA A 44 -6.75 16.19 1.59
CA ALA A 44 -7.67 15.31 0.89
C ALA A 44 -7.06 13.90 0.76
N TYR A 45 -7.89 12.91 0.44
CA TYR A 45 -7.41 11.57 0.16
C TYR A 45 -8.21 10.93 -0.95
N ILE A 46 -7.50 10.20 -1.82
CA ILE A 46 -8.14 9.38 -2.84
C ILE A 46 -8.28 7.99 -2.24
N PRO A 47 -9.51 7.48 -2.04
CA PRO A 47 -9.68 6.18 -1.42
C PRO A 47 -9.25 5.08 -2.39
N ILE A 48 -8.43 4.15 -1.90
CA ILE A 48 -7.78 3.14 -2.76
C ILE A 48 -8.79 2.19 -3.42
N PHE A 49 -9.95 1.98 -2.77
CA PHE A 49 -11.01 1.11 -3.30
C PHE A 49 -11.50 1.52 -4.69
N LYS A 50 -11.35 2.80 -5.07
CA LYS A 50 -11.74 3.30 -6.41
C LYS A 50 -10.94 2.62 -7.51
N PHE A 51 -9.73 2.17 -7.20
CA PHE A 51 -8.82 1.53 -8.14
C PHE A 51 -8.76 0.02 -7.97
N HIS A 52 -9.63 -0.58 -7.16
CA HIS A 52 -9.53 -2.00 -6.81
C HIS A 52 -9.51 -2.89 -8.06
N GLU A 53 -10.46 -2.73 -9.00
CA GLU A 53 -10.53 -3.58 -10.20
C GLU A 53 -9.27 -3.47 -11.06
N TRP A 54 -8.75 -2.25 -11.22
CA TRP A 54 -7.58 -2.01 -12.03
C TRP A 54 -6.29 -2.51 -11.37
N ILE A 55 -6.10 -2.25 -10.06
CA ILE A 55 -4.95 -2.78 -9.30
C ILE A 55 -4.97 -4.31 -9.34
N THR A 56 -6.14 -4.90 -9.09
CA THR A 56 -6.38 -6.35 -9.14
C THR A 56 -5.95 -6.95 -10.47
N ALA A 57 -6.48 -6.43 -11.58
CA ALA A 57 -6.14 -6.90 -12.93
C ALA A 57 -4.65 -6.71 -13.25
N THR A 58 -4.04 -5.63 -12.74
CA THR A 58 -2.60 -5.37 -12.96
C THR A 58 -1.74 -6.37 -12.19
N LEU A 59 -2.07 -6.69 -10.94
CA LEU A 59 -1.37 -7.71 -10.15
C LEU A 59 -1.51 -9.10 -10.79
N GLU A 60 -2.71 -9.47 -11.26
CA GLU A 60 -2.92 -10.75 -11.97
C GLU A 60 -2.05 -10.86 -13.23
N SER A 61 -1.88 -9.76 -13.96
CA SER A 61 -1.02 -9.74 -15.15
C SER A 61 0.45 -10.05 -14.84
N PHE A 62 0.89 -9.87 -13.60
CA PHE A 62 2.22 -10.23 -13.13
C PHE A 62 2.34 -11.69 -12.66
N GLY A 63 1.27 -12.48 -12.77
CA GLY A 63 1.23 -13.85 -12.28
C GLY A 63 0.84 -13.98 -10.80
N GLU A 64 0.43 -12.88 -10.16
CA GLU A 64 -0.03 -12.87 -8.76
C GLU A 64 -1.52 -13.26 -8.68
N SER A 65 -1.86 -14.48 -9.10
CA SER A 65 -3.25 -14.93 -9.24
C SER A 65 -4.01 -15.10 -7.91
N GLU A 66 -3.32 -15.11 -6.77
CA GLU A 66 -3.94 -15.21 -5.44
C GLU A 66 -4.12 -13.84 -4.76
N ALA A 67 -3.32 -12.83 -5.14
CA ALA A 67 -3.36 -11.45 -4.64
C ALA A 67 -4.76 -10.85 -4.66
N THR A 68 -5.51 -11.18 -5.71
CA THR A 68 -6.83 -10.64 -6.00
C THR A 68 -7.93 -11.17 -5.11
N THR A 69 -7.71 -12.37 -4.55
CA THR A 69 -8.67 -12.99 -3.62
C THR A 69 -8.41 -12.54 -2.19
N TYR A 70 -7.14 -12.42 -1.76
CA TYR A 70 -6.85 -12.15 -0.35
C TYR A 70 -6.64 -10.67 -0.01
N ILE A 71 -6.03 -9.83 -0.86
CA ILE A 71 -5.68 -8.44 -0.45
C ILE A 71 -6.93 -7.59 -0.26
N PHE A 72 -7.91 -7.70 -1.17
CA PHE A 72 -9.09 -6.83 -1.19
C PHE A 72 -10.37 -7.48 -0.64
N ASP A 73 -10.31 -8.75 -0.23
CA ASP A 73 -11.34 -9.35 0.62
C ASP A 73 -10.87 -9.25 2.08
N PRO A 74 -11.45 -8.35 2.90
CA PRO A 74 -11.00 -8.18 4.27
C PRO A 74 -11.16 -9.46 5.09
N ASN A 75 -12.19 -10.27 4.85
CA ASN A 75 -12.42 -11.47 5.64
C ASN A 75 -11.30 -12.49 5.39
N ILE A 76 -10.83 -12.60 4.15
CA ILE A 76 -9.72 -13.49 3.80
C ILE A 76 -8.40 -12.86 4.27
N CYS A 77 -8.19 -11.57 4.01
CA CYS A 77 -6.95 -10.88 4.36
C CYS A 77 -6.65 -10.93 5.86
N ILE A 78 -7.67 -10.69 6.69
CA ILE A 78 -7.56 -10.61 8.15
C ILE A 78 -7.09 -11.96 8.75
N ASP A 79 -7.33 -13.07 8.09
CA ASP A 79 -6.89 -14.40 8.54
C ASP A 79 -5.59 -14.86 7.89
N TYR A 80 -5.38 -14.54 6.61
CA TYR A 80 -4.32 -15.14 5.78
C TYR A 80 -2.89 -15.02 6.38
N TYR A 81 -2.55 -13.87 6.93
CA TYR A 81 -1.26 -13.62 7.60
C TYR A 81 -1.41 -13.24 9.08
N LYS A 82 -2.46 -13.70 9.76
CA LYS A 82 -2.74 -13.38 11.18
C LYS A 82 -1.56 -13.66 12.11
N HIS A 83 -0.83 -14.76 11.91
CA HIS A 83 0.33 -15.15 12.73
C HIS A 83 1.54 -14.20 12.58
N LEU A 84 1.69 -13.52 11.43
CA LEU A 84 2.77 -12.56 11.19
C LEU A 84 2.46 -11.15 11.74
N ARG A 85 1.21 -10.91 12.18
CA ARG A 85 0.76 -9.60 12.65
C ARG A 85 1.15 -9.34 14.11
N GLU A 86 1.46 -8.07 14.38
CA GLU A 86 1.74 -7.59 15.72
C GLU A 86 0.49 -7.63 16.60
N HIS A 87 0.64 -7.98 17.87
CA HIS A 87 -0.46 -7.96 18.83
C HIS A 87 -0.90 -6.54 19.19
N THR A 88 -2.19 -6.35 19.45
CA THR A 88 -2.77 -5.02 19.71
C THR A 88 -2.46 -4.46 21.09
N ASN A 89 -2.00 -5.25 22.09
CA ASN A 89 -1.79 -4.73 23.46
C ASN A 89 -1.04 -5.64 24.47
N ASN A 90 0.01 -6.40 24.11
CA ASN A 90 0.60 -7.43 25.00
C ASN A 90 -0.42 -8.45 25.56
N TYR A 91 -1.68 -8.40 25.10
CA TYR A 91 -2.75 -9.28 25.50
C TYR A 91 -2.72 -10.45 24.54
N ILE A 92 -2.32 -11.58 25.10
CA ILE A 92 -2.38 -12.90 24.50
C ILE A 92 -3.74 -13.42 24.89
N ASP A 93 -4.59 -13.68 23.89
CA ASP A 93 -5.84 -14.39 24.12
C ASP A 93 -5.51 -15.83 24.49
N ASP A 94 -6.14 -16.39 25.53
CA ASP A 94 -5.87 -17.75 26.01
C ASP A 94 -6.30 -18.82 24.98
N GLU A 95 -7.14 -18.44 24.01
CA GLU A 95 -7.58 -19.29 22.87
C GLU A 95 -6.71 -19.16 21.61
N ASP A 96 -5.82 -18.16 21.52
CA ASP A 96 -4.84 -18.11 20.44
C ASP A 96 -3.84 -19.25 20.71
N PHE A 97 -3.79 -20.26 19.82
CA PHE A 97 -2.75 -21.29 19.86
C PHE A 97 -1.42 -20.64 19.48
N LEU A 98 -0.82 -19.94 20.44
CA LEU A 98 0.45 -19.28 20.24
C LEU A 98 1.51 -20.35 20.08
N THR A 99 2.06 -20.39 18.88
CA THR A 99 3.22 -21.22 18.59
C THR A 99 4.47 -20.52 19.13
N GLU A 100 5.56 -21.25 19.36
CA GLU A 100 6.86 -20.64 19.73
C GLU A 100 7.29 -19.56 18.70
N ASP A 101 6.80 -19.66 17.46
CA ASP A 101 7.06 -18.75 16.36
C ASP A 101 6.38 -17.38 16.54
N ASP A 102 5.22 -17.33 17.22
CA ASP A 102 4.51 -16.09 17.56
C ASP A 102 5.30 -15.25 18.59
N PHE A 103 6.24 -15.87 19.30
CA PHE A 103 7.12 -15.19 20.26
C PHE A 103 8.52 -14.91 19.75
N ASP A 104 8.92 -15.46 18.59
CA ASP A 104 10.25 -15.24 18.04
C ASP A 104 10.33 -13.86 17.33
N PRO A 105 11.04 -12.87 17.89
CA PRO A 105 11.24 -11.58 17.23
C PRO A 105 12.11 -11.69 15.97
N ASN A 106 12.77 -12.84 15.73
CA ASN A 106 13.64 -13.09 14.58
C ASN A 106 12.92 -13.83 13.42
N LYS A 107 11.70 -14.34 13.63
CA LYS A 107 10.91 -14.97 12.58
C LYS A 107 9.98 -13.95 11.93
N ASN A 108 10.43 -13.35 10.82
CA ASN A 108 9.62 -12.63 9.82
C ASN A 108 8.52 -11.69 10.34
N LYS A 109 8.63 -11.16 11.57
CA LYS A 109 7.70 -10.14 12.07
C LYS A 109 8.01 -8.84 11.35
N MET A 110 7.01 -8.33 10.64
CA MET A 110 7.15 -7.04 9.97
C MET A 110 7.00 -5.93 11.00
N PRO A 111 8.01 -5.05 11.18
CA PRO A 111 7.90 -3.93 12.12
C PRO A 111 6.76 -2.98 11.70
N PHE A 112 6.18 -2.29 12.69
CA PHE A 112 5.08 -1.30 12.70
C PHE A 112 4.96 -0.25 11.54
N ASN A 113 5.69 -0.35 10.44
CA ASN A 113 5.72 0.60 9.30
C ASN A 113 6.36 0.01 8.02
N SER A 114 6.49 -1.30 7.94
CA SER A 114 7.17 -2.02 6.84
C SER A 114 6.37 -2.09 5.53
N HIS A 115 5.09 -1.67 5.54
CA HIS A 115 4.25 -1.62 4.34
C HIS A 115 4.51 -0.38 3.49
N THR A 116 5.08 0.68 4.07
CA THR A 116 5.43 1.90 3.34
C THR A 116 6.86 1.80 2.80
N VAL A 117 7.03 2.07 1.50
CA VAL A 117 8.34 2.12 0.83
C VAL A 117 8.56 3.48 0.19
N LYS A 118 9.83 3.91 0.09
CA LYS A 118 10.21 5.15 -0.63
C LYS A 118 10.67 4.79 -2.03
N LEU A 119 10.19 5.51 -3.04
CA LEU A 119 10.70 5.42 -4.41
C LEU A 119 12.00 6.23 -4.53
N LEU A 120 13.04 5.65 -5.12
CA LEU A 120 14.35 6.27 -5.28
C LEU A 120 14.67 6.49 -6.77
N TRP A 121 15.22 7.67 -7.07
CA TRP A 121 15.77 8.02 -8.37
C TRP A 121 17.29 7.82 -8.35
N ALA A 122 17.87 7.50 -9.51
CA ALA A 122 19.31 7.26 -9.65
C ALA A 122 20.18 8.47 -9.24
N ASP A 123 19.61 9.69 -9.26
CA ASP A 123 20.27 10.92 -8.84
C ASP A 123 19.34 11.73 -7.91
N GLU A 124 19.20 11.29 -6.66
CA GLU A 124 18.39 12.00 -5.66
C GLU A 124 18.89 13.44 -5.41
N LEU A 125 20.20 13.69 -5.54
CA LEU A 125 20.82 14.99 -5.26
C LEU A 125 20.57 16.00 -6.40
N ALA A 126 20.49 15.55 -7.66
CA ALA A 126 20.20 16.45 -8.78
C ALA A 126 18.71 16.71 -8.99
N THR A 127 17.84 15.83 -8.48
CA THR A 127 16.43 15.82 -8.93
C THR A 127 15.49 16.69 -8.09
N ASN A 128 15.83 17.10 -6.86
CA ASN A 128 14.91 17.86 -5.97
C ASN A 128 13.49 17.23 -5.91
N VAL A 129 13.38 15.91 -6.10
CA VAL A 129 12.09 15.22 -6.17
C VAL A 129 11.48 15.21 -4.76
N SER A 130 10.23 15.66 -4.64
CA SER A 130 9.42 15.46 -3.44
C SER A 130 9.40 13.98 -3.07
N SER A 131 9.61 13.63 -1.80
CA SER A 131 9.60 12.23 -1.37
C SER A 131 8.31 11.51 -1.80
N CYS A 132 8.47 10.51 -2.67
CA CYS A 132 7.40 9.66 -3.17
C CYS A 132 7.41 8.31 -2.45
N TYR A 133 6.23 7.85 -2.07
CA TYR A 133 6.06 6.61 -1.31
C TYR A 133 5.04 5.67 -1.95
N GLY A 134 5.06 4.40 -1.56
CA GLY A 134 4.14 3.37 -2.03
C GLY A 134 3.89 2.30 -0.97
N ALA A 135 2.90 1.46 -1.23
CA ALA A 135 2.41 0.39 -0.35
C ALA A 135 2.93 -0.88 -0.95
N HIS A 136 3.74 -1.57 -0.20
CA HIS A 136 4.15 -2.92 -0.52
C HIS A 136 2.96 -3.85 -0.23
N VAL A 137 2.28 -4.28 -1.30
CA VAL A 137 1.02 -5.04 -1.24
C VAL A 137 1.20 -6.52 -1.57
N GLU A 138 2.24 -6.85 -2.33
CA GLU A 138 2.62 -8.22 -2.70
C GLU A 138 4.13 -8.39 -2.60
N SER A 139 4.59 -9.64 -2.55
CA SER A 139 6.02 -9.96 -2.34
C SER A 139 6.99 -9.22 -3.26
N ASP A 140 6.56 -8.79 -4.44
CA ASP A 140 7.34 -7.99 -5.37
C ASP A 140 6.51 -6.87 -6.03
N ALA A 141 5.36 -6.49 -5.46
CA ALA A 141 4.51 -5.44 -6.02
C ALA A 141 4.18 -4.32 -5.04
N ILE A 142 4.23 -3.10 -5.55
CA ILE A 142 3.99 -1.87 -4.81
C ILE A 142 2.92 -1.04 -5.50
N VAL A 143 1.96 -0.53 -4.74
CA VAL A 143 0.97 0.44 -5.21
C VAL A 143 1.41 1.84 -4.82
N THR A 144 1.46 2.76 -5.77
CA THR A 144 1.85 4.17 -5.56
C THR A 144 0.98 5.09 -6.42
N LEU A 145 1.23 6.40 -6.37
CA LEU A 145 0.62 7.35 -7.28
C LEU A 145 1.29 7.32 -8.66
N ALA A 146 0.50 7.47 -9.71
CA ALA A 146 1.01 7.59 -11.06
C ALA A 146 1.96 8.78 -11.21
N ARG A 147 1.72 9.91 -10.54
CA ARG A 147 2.64 11.05 -10.60
C ARG A 147 4.03 10.79 -10.01
N CYS A 148 4.14 9.78 -9.14
CA CYS A 148 5.40 9.37 -8.52
C CYS A 148 6.23 8.43 -9.40
N THR A 149 5.72 8.01 -10.55
CA THR A 149 6.45 7.09 -11.45
C THR A 149 7.36 7.79 -12.44
N SER A 150 7.32 9.12 -12.49
CA SER A 150 8.17 9.90 -13.39
C SER A 150 8.37 11.31 -12.85
N TYR A 151 9.61 11.78 -12.86
CA TYR A 151 9.97 13.17 -12.61
C TYR A 151 10.79 13.68 -13.80
N LEU A 152 10.29 14.72 -14.47
CA LEU A 152 10.89 15.26 -15.70
C LEU A 152 11.15 14.18 -16.77
N GLY A 153 10.28 13.16 -16.84
CA GLY A 153 10.43 12.04 -17.77
C GLY A 153 11.32 10.89 -17.26
N ILE A 154 11.95 11.05 -16.10
CA ILE A 154 12.86 10.05 -15.52
C ILE A 154 12.10 9.22 -14.48
N PRO A 155 11.99 7.89 -14.64
CA PRO A 155 11.37 7.02 -13.65
C PRO A 155 12.30 6.75 -12.46
N PRO A 156 11.74 6.39 -11.28
CA PRO A 156 12.52 5.82 -10.20
C PRO A 156 13.13 4.49 -10.64
N SER A 157 14.30 4.15 -10.09
CA SER A 157 15.01 2.90 -10.42
C SER A 157 14.97 1.87 -9.29
N LYS A 158 14.71 2.33 -8.06
CA LYS A 158 14.74 1.49 -6.86
C LYS A 158 13.65 1.87 -5.88
N VAL A 159 13.43 1.00 -4.92
CA VAL A 159 12.61 1.24 -3.74
C VAL A 159 13.44 1.01 -2.48
N LEU A 160 13.24 1.83 -1.46
CA LEU A 160 13.85 1.73 -0.14
C LEU A 160 12.80 1.30 0.87
N PHE A 161 13.08 0.19 1.55
CA PHE A 161 12.26 -0.35 2.62
C PHE A 161 12.69 0.19 3.99
N TYR A 162 11.87 -0.04 4.99
CA TYR A 162 12.14 0.40 6.37
C TYR A 162 13.41 -0.23 6.97
N ASP A 163 13.71 -1.48 6.61
CA ASP A 163 14.93 -2.19 7.03
C ASP A 163 16.19 -1.73 6.29
N LEU A 164 16.08 -0.63 5.52
CA LEU A 164 17.12 -0.05 4.69
C LEU A 164 17.55 -0.93 3.51
N SER A 165 16.80 -2.00 3.21
CA SER A 165 17.02 -2.75 1.99
C SER A 165 16.55 -1.95 0.77
N GLU A 166 17.31 -2.08 -0.33
CA GLU A 166 16.96 -1.50 -1.62
C GLU A 166 16.72 -2.60 -2.63
N LEU A 167 15.62 -2.51 -3.37
CA LEU A 167 15.34 -3.40 -4.51
C LEU A 167 15.14 -2.60 -5.78
N ASN A 168 15.59 -3.18 -6.89
CA ASN A 168 15.42 -2.59 -8.21
C ASN A 168 13.97 -2.75 -8.69
N ILE A 169 13.53 -1.75 -9.45
CA ILE A 169 12.25 -1.76 -10.13
C ILE A 169 12.42 -2.44 -11.49
N ARG A 170 11.63 -3.50 -11.73
CA ARG A 170 11.56 -4.19 -13.02
C ARG A 170 10.67 -3.43 -14.00
N GLU A 171 9.49 -3.05 -13.53
CA GLU A 171 8.45 -2.49 -14.38
C GLU A 171 7.54 -1.54 -13.59
N ILE A 172 7.00 -0.53 -14.28
CA ILE A 172 6.02 0.39 -13.72
C ILE A 172 4.83 0.46 -14.66
N ILE A 173 3.66 0.11 -14.14
CA ILE A 173 2.39 0.15 -14.86
C ILE A 173 1.56 1.31 -14.31
N VAL A 174 1.42 2.34 -15.13
CA VAL A 174 0.59 3.51 -14.82
C VAL A 174 -0.83 3.26 -15.31
N HIS A 175 -1.83 3.72 -14.56
CA HIS A 175 -3.22 3.62 -14.99
C HIS A 175 -3.39 4.26 -16.39
N PRO A 176 -4.03 3.58 -17.36
CA PRO A 176 -4.05 4.02 -18.76
C PRO A 176 -4.74 5.37 -18.97
N ASN A 177 -5.67 5.73 -18.10
CA ASN A 177 -6.38 7.01 -18.15
C ASN A 177 -5.67 8.14 -17.38
N TYR A 178 -4.58 7.85 -16.67
CA TYR A 178 -3.82 8.88 -15.99
C TYR A 178 -3.16 9.83 -16.99
N THR A 179 -3.33 11.13 -16.77
CA THR A 179 -2.64 12.16 -17.55
C THR A 179 -2.03 13.20 -16.62
N ARG A 180 -0.72 13.39 -16.71
CA ARG A 180 0.06 14.29 -15.84
C ARG A 180 -0.31 15.77 -16.01
N THR A 181 -0.91 16.12 -17.14
CA THR A 181 -1.33 17.48 -17.50
C THR A 181 -2.79 17.76 -17.18
N ALA A 182 -3.56 16.76 -16.74
CA ALA A 182 -4.94 17.00 -16.35
C ALA A 182 -4.98 17.70 -14.99
N GLU A 183 -5.70 18.81 -14.95
CA GLU A 183 -6.10 19.47 -13.71
C GLU A 183 -7.62 19.35 -13.56
N PRO A 184 -8.10 18.62 -12.56
CA PRO A 184 -7.33 17.80 -11.61
C PRO A 184 -6.77 16.50 -12.22
N ASN A 185 -5.84 15.89 -11.50
CA ASN A 185 -5.27 14.60 -11.89
C ASN A 185 -6.27 13.47 -11.60
N TYR A 186 -6.83 12.89 -12.66
CA TYR A 186 -7.68 11.70 -12.61
C TYR A 186 -6.83 10.42 -12.68
N ASP A 187 -7.36 9.34 -12.09
CA ASP A 187 -6.78 8.00 -12.16
C ASP A 187 -5.29 7.92 -11.76
N ASP A 188 -4.92 8.75 -10.78
CA ASP A 188 -3.55 8.88 -10.30
C ASP A 188 -3.13 7.68 -9.44
N VAL A 189 -2.90 6.54 -10.09
CA VAL A 189 -2.48 5.30 -9.46
C VAL A 189 -1.54 4.53 -10.40
N ALA A 190 -0.55 3.87 -9.81
CA ALA A 190 0.37 2.99 -10.52
C ALA A 190 0.73 1.77 -9.68
N VAL A 191 1.07 0.68 -10.36
CA VAL A 191 1.67 -0.51 -9.76
C VAL A 191 3.11 -0.62 -10.22
N VAL A 192 4.01 -0.86 -9.28
CA VAL A 192 5.45 -1.06 -9.50
C VAL A 192 5.78 -2.52 -9.21
N LYS A 193 6.42 -3.21 -10.16
CA LYS A 193 6.93 -4.58 -10.02
C LYS A 193 8.42 -4.54 -9.74
N LEU A 194 8.88 -5.30 -8.76
CA LEU A 194 10.29 -5.43 -8.40
C LEU A 194 10.99 -6.51 -9.22
N GLU A 195 12.31 -6.44 -9.33
CA GLU A 195 13.12 -7.47 -10.00
C GLU A 195 13.17 -8.80 -9.22
N SER A 196 12.99 -8.73 -7.91
CA SER A 196 13.01 -9.88 -7.01
C SER A 196 12.01 -9.71 -5.88
N PRO A 197 11.41 -10.78 -5.37
CA PRO A 197 10.58 -10.72 -4.19
C PRO A 197 11.39 -10.31 -2.96
N VAL A 198 10.74 -9.57 -2.06
CA VAL A 198 11.28 -9.25 -0.75
C VAL A 198 11.35 -10.50 0.12
N LYS A 199 12.12 -10.41 1.20
CA LYS A 199 12.29 -11.52 2.15
C LYS A 199 11.15 -11.66 3.15
N PHE A 200 10.28 -10.65 3.26
CA PHE A 200 9.18 -10.59 4.22
C PHE A 200 7.85 -10.44 3.50
N VAL A 201 6.81 -11.06 4.02
CA VAL A 201 5.50 -11.05 3.36
C VAL A 201 4.71 -9.81 3.80
N PRO A 202 4.17 -8.98 2.88
CA PRO A 202 3.37 -7.84 3.25
C PRO A 202 2.04 -8.30 3.89
N THR A 203 1.74 -7.77 5.08
CA THR A 203 0.51 -8.13 5.83
C THR A 203 -0.64 -7.12 5.66
N ILE A 204 -0.48 -6.16 4.72
CA ILE A 204 -1.46 -5.10 4.46
C ILE A 204 -2.67 -5.62 3.70
N CYS A 205 -3.84 -5.14 4.12
CA CYS A 205 -5.10 -5.40 3.47
C CYS A 205 -5.52 -4.17 2.64
N GLY A 206 -6.03 -4.39 1.44
CA GLY A 206 -6.64 -3.36 0.61
C GLY A 206 -8.08 -3.10 1.05
N TRP A 207 -8.44 -1.84 1.26
CA TRP A 207 -9.84 -1.50 1.55
C TRP A 207 -10.73 -1.70 0.31
N SER A 208 -11.84 -2.43 0.46
CA SER A 208 -12.87 -2.65 -0.57
C SER A 208 -14.26 -2.34 -0.01
N ILE A 209 -15.14 -1.67 -0.77
CA ILE A 209 -16.51 -1.32 -0.30
C ILE A 209 -17.37 -2.56 0.00
N LYS A 210 -17.04 -3.74 -0.57
CA LYS A 210 -17.72 -4.99 -0.22
C LYS A 210 -17.57 -5.34 1.27
N SER A 211 -16.60 -4.77 1.97
CA SER A 211 -16.39 -4.91 3.41
C SER A 211 -17.50 -4.33 4.28
N MET A 212 -18.27 -3.35 3.77
CA MET A 212 -19.25 -2.62 4.59
C MET A 212 -20.64 -3.26 4.64
N PHE A 213 -20.90 -4.30 3.84
CA PHE A 213 -22.24 -4.91 3.74
C PHE A 213 -22.33 -6.32 4.35
N HIS A 214 -21.34 -6.75 5.14
CA HIS A 214 -21.48 -7.94 6.00
C HIS A 214 -21.38 -7.65 7.50
N SER A 215 -21.17 -6.38 7.88
CA SER A 215 -21.47 -5.91 9.23
C SER A 215 -22.88 -5.30 9.26
N GLU A 216 -23.89 -6.09 8.91
CA GLU A 216 -25.26 -5.80 9.32
C GLU A 216 -25.40 -6.22 10.78
N PHE A 217 -25.48 -5.22 11.67
CA PHE A 217 -26.27 -5.29 12.89
C PHE A 217 -27.37 -4.23 12.78
#